data_AF-A0A8C6CEL8-F1
#
_entry.id   AF-A0A8C6CEL8-F1
#
_cell.length_a   1.000
_cell.length_b   1.000
_cell.length_c   1.000
_cell.angle_alpha   90.00
_cell.angle_beta   90.00
_cell.angle_gamma   90.00
#
_symmetry.space_group_name_H-M   'P 1'
#
loop_
_entity.id
_entity.type
_entity.pdbx_description
1 polymer ?
#
loop_
_entity_poly.entity_id
_entity_poly.type
_entity_poly.pdbx_seq_one_letter_code
_entity_poly.pdbx_strand_id
1 'polypeptide(L)'
;MAARQKSMSSSLMGTLVASCLLLMALWVQGGAAVPIVSQCRLDRANFQQPYITNRTFALAHEASLADNNTDVRLIGTKLFQGVKMMERCCMLKQVLNFTLEEVLLPQSNRFKPYMQEVVPFLARLNKKLGQCHMECDNQNIQRNVQNLKDTVKKLGESGEIKVIGELNLLFMALKNECTR
;
A
#
# COMPACT_ATOMS: atom_id res chain seq x y z
N MET A 1 -69.26 38.88 32.85
CA MET A 1 -67.85 38.57 33.18
C MET A 1 -67.19 38.05 31.91
N ALA A 2 -66.05 38.63 31.52
CA ALA A 2 -65.43 38.44 30.21
C ALA A 2 -64.71 37.09 30.07
N ALA A 3 -64.93 36.40 28.94
CA ALA A 3 -64.15 35.24 28.52
C ALA A 3 -62.82 35.73 27.91
N ARG A 4 -61.69 35.33 28.52
CA ARG A 4 -60.34 35.68 28.11
C ARG A 4 -59.89 34.71 27.01
N GLN A 5 -60.10 35.06 25.73
CA GLN A 5 -59.50 34.31 24.63
C GLN A 5 -57.99 34.61 24.56
N LYS A 6 -57.17 33.61 24.93
CA LYS A 6 -55.73 33.61 24.69
C LYS A 6 -55.51 33.42 23.19
N SER A 7 -55.24 34.52 22.49
CA SER A 7 -54.65 34.51 21.16
C SER A 7 -53.22 33.98 21.29
N MET A 8 -53.03 32.68 21.02
CA MET A 8 -51.70 32.14 20.80
C MET A 8 -51.24 32.63 19.43
N SER A 9 -50.24 33.50 19.46
CA SER A 9 -49.61 34.17 18.33
C SER A 9 -49.22 33.17 17.23
N SER A 10 -49.84 33.30 16.04
CA SER A 10 -49.47 32.54 14.84
C SER A 10 -48.01 32.78 14.40
N SER A 11 -47.39 33.86 14.88
CA SER A 11 -45.98 34.21 14.63
C SER A 11 -44.96 33.23 15.20
N LEU A 12 -45.28 32.49 16.28
CA LEU A 12 -44.35 31.54 16.91
C LEU A 12 -44.31 30.19 16.17
N MET A 13 -45.39 29.81 15.49
CA MET A 13 -45.44 28.57 14.70
C MET A 13 -44.70 28.70 13.37
N GLY A 14 -44.72 29.87 12.74
CA GLY A 14 -44.03 30.11 11.46
C GLY A 14 -42.50 30.00 11.54
N THR A 15 -41.90 30.44 12.65
CA THR A 15 -40.44 30.41 12.86
C THR A 15 -39.93 29.00 13.17
N LEU A 16 -40.69 28.22 13.94
CA LEU A 16 -40.39 26.80 14.22
C LEU A 16 -40.44 25.94 12.95
N VAL A 17 -41.43 26.14 12.08
CA VAL A 17 -41.56 25.37 10.83
C VAL A 17 -40.42 25.70 9.86
N ALA A 18 -40.06 26.97 9.70
CA ALA A 18 -38.94 27.36 8.86
C ALA A 18 -37.59 26.79 9.37
N SER A 19 -37.39 26.79 10.70
CA SER A 19 -36.20 26.18 11.32
C SER A 19 -36.15 24.66 11.12
N CYS A 20 -37.29 23.97 11.19
CA CYS A 20 -37.36 22.52 10.98
C CYS A 20 -37.06 22.13 9.53
N LEU A 21 -37.57 22.92 8.56
CA LEU A 21 -37.31 22.70 7.14
C LEU A 21 -35.83 22.92 6.77
N LEU A 22 -35.16 23.90 7.39
CA LEU A 22 -33.73 24.12 7.20
C LEU A 22 -32.87 22.97 7.75
N LEU A 23 -33.22 22.42 8.91
CA LEU A 23 -32.52 21.25 9.48
C LEU A 23 -32.71 20.00 8.62
N MET A 24 -33.92 19.78 8.08
CA MET A 24 -34.17 18.68 7.16
C MET A 24 -33.44 18.86 5.82
N ALA A 25 -33.33 20.10 5.30
CA ALA A 25 -32.54 20.39 4.10
C ALA A 25 -31.04 20.13 4.31
N LEU A 26 -30.50 20.43 5.50
CA LEU A 26 -29.12 20.12 5.87
C LEU A 26 -28.87 18.61 6.03
N TRP A 27 -29.87 17.83 6.43
CA TRP A 27 -29.77 16.36 6.49
C TRP A 27 -29.85 15.70 5.11
N VAL A 28 -30.55 16.30 4.14
CA VAL A 28 -30.62 15.82 2.75
C VAL A 28 -29.32 16.11 1.99
N GLN A 29 -28.56 17.14 2.38
CA GLN A 29 -27.17 17.28 2.00
C GLN A 29 -26.33 16.31 2.83
N GLY A 30 -26.44 15.02 2.50
CA GLY A 30 -25.45 14.03 2.87
C GLY A 30 -24.11 14.51 2.36
N GLY A 31 -23.38 15.23 3.19
CA GLY A 31 -22.01 15.63 2.95
C GLY A 31 -21.24 14.35 2.79
N ALA A 32 -21.03 13.92 1.55
CA ALA A 32 -20.08 12.89 1.22
C ALA A 32 -18.75 13.44 1.71
N ALA A 33 -18.34 13.04 2.91
CA ALA A 33 -16.99 13.26 3.37
C ALA A 33 -16.11 12.67 2.27
N VAL A 34 -15.41 13.53 1.53
CA VAL A 34 -14.42 13.07 0.55
C VAL A 34 -13.52 12.13 1.35
N PRO A 35 -13.45 10.83 0.99
CA PRO A 35 -12.64 9.91 1.76
C PRO A 35 -11.24 10.50 1.81
N ILE A 36 -10.74 10.75 3.02
CA ILE A 36 -9.35 11.14 3.20
C ILE A 36 -8.56 9.92 2.73
N VAL A 37 -8.16 9.93 1.46
CA VAL A 37 -7.38 8.85 0.87
C VAL A 37 -6.04 8.86 1.58
N SER A 38 -5.92 8.04 2.62
CA SER A 38 -4.67 7.82 3.34
C SER A 38 -3.72 7.11 2.39
N GLN A 39 -2.85 7.88 1.73
CA GLN A 39 -1.82 7.32 0.86
C GLN A 39 -0.94 6.36 1.65
N CYS A 40 -0.61 5.22 1.05
CA CYS A 40 0.32 4.27 1.66
C CYS A 40 1.70 4.92 1.78
N ARG A 41 2.27 4.88 2.99
CA ARG A 41 3.52 5.58 3.31
C ARG A 41 4.36 4.80 4.32
N LEU A 42 5.67 5.04 4.26
CA LEU A 42 6.67 4.58 5.22
C LEU A 42 7.50 5.78 5.70
N ASP A 43 7.98 5.70 6.93
CA ASP A 43 8.85 6.73 7.49
C ASP A 43 10.25 6.63 6.84
N ARG A 44 10.86 7.77 6.52
CA ARG A 44 12.24 7.84 6.00
C ARG A 44 13.23 7.16 6.95
N ALA A 45 13.03 7.24 8.26
CA ALA A 45 13.85 6.57 9.27
C ALA A 45 13.83 5.04 9.13
N ASN A 46 12.81 4.45 8.49
CA ASN A 46 12.78 3.02 8.19
C ASN A 46 13.86 2.60 7.17
N PHE A 47 14.42 3.55 6.41
CA PHE A 47 15.46 3.32 5.40
C PHE A 47 16.81 3.97 5.75
N GLN A 48 16.93 4.60 6.92
CA GLN A 48 18.17 5.25 7.41
C GLN A 48 18.98 4.32 8.33
N GLN A 49 18.89 3.01 8.12
CA GLN A 49 19.62 2.00 8.89
C GLN A 49 20.70 1.37 7.97
N PRO A 50 21.94 1.88 7.96
CA PRO A 50 22.97 1.43 7.02
C PRO A 50 23.22 -0.08 7.10
N TYR A 51 23.18 -0.63 8.31
CA TYR A 51 23.38 -2.06 8.55
C TYR A 51 22.38 -2.92 7.77
N ILE A 52 21.07 -2.67 7.93
CA ILE A 52 20.06 -3.50 7.27
C ILE A 52 20.05 -3.27 5.75
N THR A 53 20.32 -2.04 5.30
CA THR A 53 20.49 -1.76 3.86
C THR A 53 21.63 -2.59 3.28
N ASN A 54 22.79 -2.61 3.94
CA ASN A 54 23.93 -3.41 3.48
C ASN A 54 23.61 -4.91 3.49
N ARG A 55 22.90 -5.40 4.52
CA ARG A 55 22.46 -6.81 4.57
C ARG A 55 21.47 -7.15 3.46
N THR A 56 20.53 -6.26 3.13
CA THR A 56 19.61 -6.46 2.00
C THR A 56 20.35 -6.50 0.67
N PHE A 57 21.34 -5.62 0.47
CA PHE A 57 22.14 -5.60 -0.76
C PHE A 57 23.04 -6.83 -0.88
N ALA A 58 23.65 -7.27 0.23
CA ALA A 58 24.43 -8.50 0.26
C ALA A 58 23.57 -9.73 -0.03
N LEU A 59 22.36 -9.84 0.55
CA LEU A 59 21.41 -10.91 0.24
C LEU A 59 21.07 -10.95 -1.25
N ALA A 60 20.74 -9.79 -1.83
CA ALA A 60 20.45 -9.67 -3.25
C ALA A 60 21.65 -10.08 -4.10
N HIS A 61 22.86 -9.65 -3.72
CA HIS A 61 24.06 -10.03 -4.44
C HIS A 61 24.31 -11.54 -4.42
N GLU A 62 24.28 -12.18 -3.25
CA GLU A 62 24.49 -13.63 -3.11
C GLU A 62 23.47 -14.44 -3.93
N ALA A 63 22.19 -14.06 -3.91
CA ALA A 63 21.19 -14.72 -4.72
C ALA A 63 21.36 -14.47 -6.22
N SER A 64 21.79 -13.27 -6.62
CA SER A 64 22.05 -12.94 -8.02
C SER A 64 23.17 -13.78 -8.64
N LEU A 65 24.15 -14.23 -7.84
CA LEU A 65 25.20 -15.14 -8.30
C LEU A 65 24.66 -16.54 -8.66
N ALA A 66 23.51 -16.92 -8.11
CA ALA A 66 22.81 -18.17 -8.42
C ALA A 66 21.69 -18.00 -9.45
N ASP A 67 21.42 -16.76 -9.90
CA ASP A 67 20.43 -16.46 -10.93
C ASP A 67 21.07 -16.49 -12.32
N ASN A 68 20.85 -17.60 -13.03
CA ASN A 68 21.41 -17.79 -14.37
C ASN A 68 20.59 -17.09 -15.48
N ASN A 69 19.45 -16.48 -15.17
CA ASN A 69 18.57 -15.88 -16.17
C ASN A 69 18.84 -14.38 -16.29
N THR A 70 19.60 -13.95 -17.30
CA THR A 70 19.87 -12.52 -17.52
C THR A 70 18.80 -11.79 -18.33
N ASP A 71 17.91 -12.52 -19.00
CA ASP A 71 16.95 -11.96 -19.96
C ASP A 71 15.70 -11.37 -19.28
N VAL A 72 15.36 -11.90 -18.10
CA VAL A 72 14.18 -11.49 -17.35
C VAL A 72 14.57 -10.64 -16.14
N ARG A 73 14.04 -9.42 -16.12
CA ARG A 73 14.07 -8.51 -14.97
C ARG A 73 12.67 -8.33 -14.40
N LEU A 74 12.48 -8.61 -13.12
CA LEU A 74 11.17 -8.56 -12.45
C LEU A 74 10.82 -7.14 -11.99
N ILE A 75 11.76 -6.46 -11.35
CA ILE A 75 11.61 -5.15 -10.74
C ILE A 75 12.30 -4.11 -11.62
N GLY A 76 11.50 -3.37 -12.38
CA GLY A 76 11.98 -2.35 -13.30
C GLY A 76 10.86 -1.43 -13.77
N THR A 77 11.16 -0.59 -14.75
CA THR A 77 10.22 0.40 -15.30
C THR A 77 8.91 -0.23 -15.80
N LYS A 78 8.98 -1.43 -16.40
CA LYS A 78 7.82 -2.19 -16.88
C LYS A 78 6.82 -2.50 -15.76
N LEU A 79 7.29 -2.74 -14.53
CA LEU A 79 6.43 -3.00 -13.38
C LEU A 79 5.49 -1.80 -13.11
N PHE A 80 5.96 -0.57 -13.31
CA PHE A 80 5.18 0.63 -13.04
C PHE A 80 4.44 1.19 -14.26
N GLN A 81 4.41 0.45 -15.37
CA GLN A 81 3.80 0.92 -16.61
C GLN A 81 2.30 1.16 -16.42
N GLY A 82 1.84 2.39 -16.73
CA GLY A 82 0.44 2.78 -16.58
C GLY A 82 -0.04 2.99 -15.14
N VAL A 83 0.89 3.04 -14.16
CA VAL A 83 0.58 3.28 -12.74
C VAL A 83 0.97 4.71 -12.35
N LYS A 84 0.05 5.47 -11.75
CA LYS A 84 0.34 6.85 -11.32
C LYS A 84 1.32 6.83 -10.15
N MET A 85 2.19 7.84 -10.07
CA MET A 85 3.14 8.00 -8.96
C MET A 85 2.49 7.83 -7.58
N MET A 86 1.33 8.44 -7.36
CA MET A 86 0.60 8.37 -6.09
C MET A 86 0.10 6.97 -5.70
N GLU A 87 0.05 6.03 -6.65
CA GLU A 87 -0.42 4.67 -6.46
C GLU A 87 0.73 3.66 -6.36
N ARG A 88 1.97 4.05 -6.67
CA ARG A 88 3.13 3.15 -6.72
C ARG A 88 3.46 2.50 -5.38
N CYS A 89 3.32 3.23 -4.27
CA CYS A 89 3.49 2.61 -2.95
C CYS A 89 2.42 1.55 -2.65
N CYS A 90 1.17 1.78 -3.07
CA CYS A 90 0.08 0.81 -2.96
C CYS A 90 0.40 -0.46 -3.76
N MET A 91 0.94 -0.30 -4.97
CA MET A 91 1.42 -1.42 -5.78
C MET A 91 2.57 -2.18 -5.08
N LEU A 92 3.56 -1.46 -4.55
CA LEU A 92 4.71 -2.08 -3.89
C LEU A 92 4.35 -2.78 -2.58
N LYS A 93 3.27 -2.38 -1.89
CA LYS A 93 2.67 -3.16 -0.79
C LYS A 93 2.31 -4.57 -1.26
N GLN A 94 1.65 -4.72 -2.41
CA GLN A 94 1.28 -6.03 -2.95
C GLN A 94 2.50 -6.85 -3.38
N VAL A 95 3.49 -6.20 -4.02
CA VAL A 95 4.74 -6.85 -4.42
C VAL A 95 5.54 -7.32 -3.21
N LEU A 96 5.63 -6.50 -2.16
CA LEU A 96 6.31 -6.86 -0.91
C LEU A 96 5.61 -8.02 -0.21
N ASN A 97 4.28 -8.01 -0.15
CA ASN A 97 3.51 -9.10 0.44
C ASN A 97 3.76 -10.43 -0.28
N PHE A 98 3.64 -10.43 -1.60
CA PHE A 98 3.97 -11.59 -2.44
C PHE A 98 5.41 -12.07 -2.21
N THR A 99 6.37 -11.14 -2.22
CA THR A 99 7.78 -11.47 -2.01
C THR A 99 8.01 -12.15 -0.66
N LEU A 100 7.37 -11.67 0.40
CA LEU A 100 7.49 -12.28 1.73
C LEU A 100 6.86 -13.67 1.78
N GLU A 101 5.59 -13.79 1.39
CA GLU A 101 4.77 -14.99 1.59
C GLU A 101 5.17 -16.13 0.64
N GLU A 102 5.42 -15.83 -0.63
CA GLU A 102 5.58 -16.83 -1.68
C GLU A 102 7.06 -17.07 -2.05
N VAL A 103 7.99 -16.25 -1.54
CA VAL A 103 9.42 -16.39 -1.87
C VAL A 103 10.29 -16.45 -0.62
N LEU A 104 10.32 -15.40 0.20
CA LEU A 104 11.32 -15.29 1.27
C LEU A 104 11.07 -16.26 2.43
N LEU A 105 9.81 -16.45 2.83
CA LEU A 105 9.47 -17.41 3.89
C LEU A 105 9.74 -18.86 3.47
N PRO A 106 9.31 -19.33 2.27
CA PRO A 106 9.70 -20.63 1.75
C PRO A 106 11.22 -20.85 1.65
N GLN A 107 11.96 -19.81 1.26
CA GLN A 107 13.42 -19.87 1.07
C GLN A 107 14.22 -19.46 2.32
N SER A 108 13.58 -19.38 3.49
CA SER A 108 14.16 -18.82 4.73
C SER A 108 15.44 -19.51 5.23
N ASN A 109 15.67 -20.76 4.82
CA ASN A 109 16.86 -21.53 5.19
C ASN A 109 18.08 -21.28 4.28
N ARG A 110 17.91 -20.59 3.14
CA ARG A 110 19.00 -20.27 2.20
C ARG A 110 19.60 -18.89 2.49
N PHE A 111 20.76 -18.62 1.86
CA PHE A 111 21.43 -17.32 1.90
C PHE A 111 21.62 -16.75 3.32
N LYS A 112 21.96 -17.65 4.26
CA LYS A 112 22.32 -17.26 5.62
C LYS A 112 23.69 -16.55 5.61
N PRO A 113 23.92 -15.59 6.51
CA PRO A 113 23.01 -15.13 7.57
C PRO A 113 21.98 -14.09 7.10
N TYR A 114 22.16 -13.51 5.90
CA TYR A 114 21.42 -12.32 5.47
C TYR A 114 19.90 -12.51 5.45
N MET A 115 19.42 -13.68 5.02
CA MET A 115 17.99 -14.01 5.00
C MET A 115 17.33 -13.84 6.39
N GLN A 116 18.00 -14.29 7.46
CA GLN A 116 17.47 -14.25 8.82
C GLN A 116 17.32 -12.82 9.35
N GLU A 117 18.09 -11.88 8.83
CA GLU A 117 18.09 -10.49 9.26
C GLU A 117 17.12 -9.64 8.41
N VAL A 118 17.11 -9.88 7.09
CA VAL A 118 16.35 -9.09 6.12
C VAL A 118 14.86 -9.42 6.14
N VAL A 119 14.49 -10.70 6.30
CA VAL A 119 13.07 -11.10 6.30
C VAL A 119 12.27 -10.44 7.44
N PRO A 120 12.73 -10.44 8.70
CA PRO A 120 12.02 -9.74 9.77
C PRO A 120 11.91 -8.23 9.53
N PHE A 121 12.91 -7.63 8.90
CA PHE A 121 12.87 -6.20 8.54
C PHE A 121 11.79 -5.91 7.50
N LEU A 122 11.77 -6.66 6.40
CA LEU A 122 10.77 -6.52 5.34
C LEU A 122 9.35 -6.82 5.85
N ALA A 123 9.19 -7.80 6.75
CA ALA A 123 7.91 -8.10 7.40
C ALA A 123 7.41 -6.90 8.24
N ARG A 124 8.29 -6.15 8.92
CA ARG A 124 7.90 -4.92 9.63
C ARG A 124 7.43 -3.82 8.68
N LEU A 125 8.08 -3.67 7.51
CA LEU A 125 7.62 -2.73 6.49
C LEU A 125 6.25 -3.15 5.93
N ASN A 126 6.06 -4.43 5.65
CA ASN A 126 4.78 -4.96 5.16
C ASN A 126 3.65 -4.72 6.17
N LYS A 127 3.90 -4.95 7.46
CA LYS A 127 2.94 -4.66 8.54
C LYS A 127 2.55 -3.18 8.59
N LYS A 128 3.52 -2.26 8.45
CA LYS A 128 3.27 -0.81 8.38
C LYS A 128 2.40 -0.45 7.16
N LEU A 129 2.71 -1.00 5.99
CA LEU A 129 1.91 -0.80 4.77
C LEU A 129 0.53 -1.46 4.85
N GLY A 130 0.38 -2.52 5.63
CA GLY A 130 -0.90 -3.18 5.93
C GLY A 130 -1.92 -2.23 6.56
N GLN A 131 -1.47 -1.22 7.32
CA GLN A 131 -2.33 -0.21 7.96
C GLN A 131 -2.86 0.84 6.97
N CYS A 132 -2.35 0.87 5.74
CA CYS A 132 -2.90 1.69 4.67
C CYS A 132 -4.20 1.09 4.11
N HIS A 133 -5.26 1.88 4.10
CA HIS A 133 -6.61 1.49 3.65
C HIS A 133 -6.95 1.98 2.23
N MET A 134 -6.00 2.60 1.53
CA MET A 134 -6.20 2.97 0.13
C MET A 134 -6.48 1.70 -0.70
N GLU A 135 -7.59 1.70 -1.41
CA GLU A 135 -7.92 0.64 -2.35
C GLU A 135 -6.87 0.62 -3.47
N CYS A 136 -6.04 -0.43 -3.50
CA CYS A 136 -5.11 -0.67 -4.60
C CYS A 136 -5.82 -1.33 -5.80
N ASP A 137 -7.06 -0.93 -6.09
CA ASP A 137 -7.97 -1.58 -7.05
C ASP A 137 -7.82 -1.04 -8.49
N ASN A 138 -6.67 -0.45 -8.79
CA ASN A 138 -6.36 -0.02 -10.14
C ASN A 138 -6.04 -1.26 -11.01
N GLN A 139 -6.77 -1.42 -12.11
CA GLN A 139 -6.62 -2.56 -13.03
C GLN A 139 -5.18 -2.71 -13.56
N ASN A 140 -4.45 -1.62 -13.78
CA ASN A 140 -3.05 -1.67 -14.21
C ASN A 140 -2.14 -2.20 -13.08
N ILE A 141 -2.43 -1.84 -11.81
CA ILE A 141 -1.69 -2.38 -10.66
C ILE A 141 -1.90 -3.88 -10.57
N GLN A 142 -3.15 -4.34 -10.58
CA GLN A 142 -3.48 -5.77 -10.52
C GLN A 142 -2.82 -6.55 -11.65
N ARG A 143 -2.93 -6.05 -12.89
CA ARG A 143 -2.29 -6.67 -14.06
C ARG A 143 -0.77 -6.76 -13.89
N ASN A 144 -0.12 -5.68 -13.48
CA ASN A 144 1.34 -5.64 -13.40
C ASN A 144 1.88 -6.52 -12.26
N VAL A 145 1.18 -6.53 -11.10
CA VAL A 145 1.51 -7.44 -9.99
C VAL A 145 1.29 -8.89 -10.41
N GLN A 146 0.18 -9.19 -11.10
CA GLN A 146 -0.10 -10.55 -11.56
C GLN A 146 0.93 -11.03 -12.58
N ASN A 147 1.31 -10.19 -13.54
CA ASN A 147 2.36 -10.52 -14.51
C ASN A 147 3.70 -10.84 -13.82
N LEU A 148 4.06 -10.11 -12.75
CA LEU A 148 5.23 -10.42 -11.95
C LEU A 148 5.10 -11.80 -11.30
N LYS A 149 3.97 -12.08 -10.64
CA LYS A 149 3.69 -13.38 -10.01
C LYS A 149 3.75 -14.54 -11.00
N ASP A 150 3.11 -14.38 -12.16
CA ASP A 150 3.07 -15.39 -13.22
C ASP A 150 4.47 -15.64 -13.80
N THR A 151 5.28 -14.58 -13.94
CA THR A 151 6.67 -14.71 -14.38
C THR A 151 7.49 -15.51 -13.37
N VAL A 152 7.38 -15.20 -12.08
CA VAL A 152 8.07 -15.96 -11.02
C VAL A 152 7.64 -17.43 -11.04
N LYS A 153 6.33 -17.69 -11.10
CA LYS A 153 5.79 -19.05 -11.16
C LYS A 153 6.26 -19.82 -12.39
N LYS A 154 6.30 -19.18 -13.55
CA LYS A 154 6.79 -19.77 -14.81
C LYS A 154 8.28 -20.15 -14.73
N LEU A 155 9.08 -19.37 -13.99
CA LEU A 155 10.50 -19.65 -13.78
C LEU A 155 10.76 -20.67 -12.66
N GLY A 156 9.74 -21.07 -11.90
CA GLY A 156 9.87 -22.02 -10.79
C GLY A 156 10.87 -21.55 -9.73
N GLU A 157 11.70 -22.47 -9.22
CA GLU A 157 12.71 -22.14 -8.20
C GLU A 157 13.68 -21.04 -8.66
N SER A 158 14.04 -21.01 -9.95
CA SER A 158 14.89 -19.93 -10.48
C SER A 158 14.20 -18.56 -10.42
N GLY A 159 12.86 -18.54 -10.49
CA GLY A 159 12.07 -17.32 -10.29
C GLY A 159 12.15 -16.82 -8.85
N GLU A 160 12.12 -17.71 -7.87
CA GLU A 160 12.27 -17.38 -6.45
C GLU A 160 13.68 -16.83 -6.18
N ILE A 161 14.72 -17.47 -6.71
CA ILE A 161 16.10 -16.99 -6.61
C ILE A 161 16.27 -15.61 -7.24
N LYS A 162 15.67 -15.38 -8.41
CA LYS A 162 15.64 -14.08 -9.08
C LYS A 162 14.98 -13.00 -8.22
N VAL A 163 13.84 -13.30 -7.57
CA VAL A 163 13.19 -12.33 -6.66
C VAL A 163 14.12 -11.96 -5.51
N ILE A 164 14.81 -12.94 -4.91
CA ILE A 164 15.81 -12.69 -3.86
C ILE A 164 16.96 -11.83 -4.42
N GLY A 165 17.44 -12.16 -5.62
CA GLY A 165 18.48 -11.46 -6.35
C GLY A 165 18.16 -9.99 -6.69
N GLU A 166 16.88 -9.66 -6.79
CA GLU A 166 16.39 -8.31 -7.06
C GLU A 166 15.87 -7.57 -5.81
N LEU A 167 16.11 -8.09 -4.60
CA LEU A 167 15.64 -7.45 -3.35
C LEU A 167 16.20 -6.04 -3.13
N ASN A 168 17.41 -5.75 -3.62
CA ASN A 168 17.95 -4.39 -3.59
C ASN A 168 17.10 -3.42 -4.41
N LEU A 169 16.57 -3.86 -5.56
CA LEU A 169 15.65 -3.09 -6.40
C LEU A 169 14.31 -2.90 -5.70
N LEU A 170 13.76 -3.94 -5.08
CA LEU A 170 12.54 -3.83 -4.28
C LEU A 170 12.71 -2.83 -3.13
N PHE A 171 13.81 -2.94 -2.39
CA PHE A 171 14.14 -2.06 -1.27
C PHE A 171 14.22 -0.60 -1.71
N MET A 172 14.91 -0.32 -2.82
CA MET A 172 15.05 1.03 -3.36
C MET A 172 13.72 1.56 -3.92
N ALA A 173 12.92 0.72 -4.57
CA ALA A 173 11.59 1.09 -5.03
C ALA A 173 10.68 1.46 -3.85
N LEU A 174 10.65 0.64 -2.79
CA LEU A 174 9.92 0.94 -1.55
C LEU A 174 10.39 2.26 -0.94
N LYS A 175 11.70 2.47 -0.83
CA LYS A 175 12.26 3.72 -0.33
C LYS A 175 11.77 4.92 -1.15
N ASN A 176 11.88 4.86 -2.47
CA ASN A 176 11.63 6.02 -3.33
C ASN A 176 10.14 6.33 -3.48
N GLU A 177 9.30 5.30 -3.52
CA GLU A 177 7.88 5.47 -3.85
C GLU A 177 6.99 5.55 -2.60
N CYS A 178 7.45 5.00 -1.45
CA CYS A 178 6.68 5.02 -0.20
C CYS A 178 7.16 6.03 0.84
N THR A 179 8.35 6.62 0.71
CA THR A 179 8.78 7.66 1.64
C THR A 179 8.40 9.05 1.14
N ARG A 180 7.97 9.92 2.05
CA ARG A 180 7.92 11.37 1.85
C ARG A 180 8.61 12.01 3.04
#